data_AF-B1FY88-F1
#
_entry.id   AF-B1FY88-F1
#
_cell.length_a   1.000
_cell.length_b   1.000
_cell.length_c   1.000
_cell.angle_alpha   90.00
_cell.angle_beta   90.00
_cell.angle_gamma   90.00
#
_symmetry.space_group_name_H-M   'P 1'
#
loop_
_entity.id
_entity.type
_entity.pdbx_description
1 polymer ?
#
loop_
_entity_poly.entity_id
_entity_poly.type
_entity_poly.pdbx_seq_one_letter_code
_entity_poly.pdbx_strand_id
1 'polypeptide(L)'
;MEQAYAAIGRAVIAMQMFEAAFVSIHEGFRMTTDEAYREATGGMIDEQKYWTATANVVKALSGRGQIAADLEDRFNTLIERRNELMHRWFMHHGWPSPDTNSAADYAPVVELAEWVRTEANMITRMMAGYMVQHAHPDAAEKDIEAYRQAMAELFHKLHVQE
;
A
#
# COMPACT_ATOMS: atom_id res chain seq x y z
N MET A 1 -21.30 -9.62 17.09
CA MET A 1 -20.43 -10.63 16.46
C MET A 1 -20.29 -10.43 14.95
N GLU A 2 -21.36 -10.52 14.13
CA GLU A 2 -21.28 -10.37 12.66
C GLU A 2 -20.61 -9.06 12.20
N GLN A 3 -20.87 -7.96 12.92
CA GLN A 3 -20.25 -6.66 12.64
C GLN A 3 -18.72 -6.69 12.76
N ALA A 4 -18.16 -7.47 13.69
CA ALA A 4 -16.71 -7.57 13.90
C ALA A 4 -16.04 -8.33 12.75
N TYR A 5 -16.59 -9.47 12.36
CA TYR A 5 -16.12 -10.22 11.19
C TYR A 5 -16.24 -9.39 9.91
N ALA A 6 -17.35 -8.67 9.73
CA ALA A 6 -17.53 -7.80 8.58
C ALA A 6 -16.52 -6.64 8.56
N ALA A 7 -16.20 -6.04 9.72
CA ALA A 7 -15.17 -5.01 9.82
C ALA A 7 -13.78 -5.54 9.45
N ILE A 8 -13.40 -6.71 9.99
CA ILE A 8 -12.14 -7.39 9.64
C ILE A 8 -12.10 -7.70 8.14
N GLY A 9 -13.16 -8.28 7.58
CA GLY A 9 -13.24 -8.61 6.15
C GLY A 9 -13.08 -7.36 5.26
N ARG A 10 -13.72 -6.25 5.61
CA ARG A 10 -13.54 -4.97 4.89
C ARG A 10 -12.10 -4.44 4.99
N ALA A 11 -11.46 -4.58 6.15
CA ALA A 11 -10.07 -4.19 6.34
C ALA A 11 -9.13 -5.02 5.48
N VAL A 12 -9.34 -6.34 5.41
CA VAL A 12 -8.57 -7.25 4.56
C VAL A 12 -8.69 -6.88 3.09
N ILE A 13 -9.91 -6.67 2.59
CA ILE A 13 -10.12 -6.29 1.17
C ILE A 13 -9.44 -4.96 0.87
N ALA A 14 -9.56 -3.96 1.75
CA ALA A 14 -8.90 -2.67 1.57
C ALA A 14 -7.37 -2.81 1.53
N MET A 15 -6.79 -3.67 2.37
CA MET A 15 -5.36 -3.96 2.35
C MET A 15 -4.92 -4.67 1.07
N GLN A 16 -5.69 -5.65 0.59
CA GLN A 16 -5.38 -6.32 -0.69
C GLN A 16 -5.41 -5.34 -1.86
N MET A 17 -6.39 -4.44 -1.89
CA MET A 17 -6.44 -3.37 -2.89
C MET A 17 -5.23 -2.43 -2.80
N PHE A 18 -4.84 -2.05 -1.59
CA PHE A 18 -3.63 -1.24 -1.35
C PHE A 18 -2.37 -1.95 -1.85
N GLU A 19 -2.15 -3.20 -1.46
CA GLU A 19 -0.96 -3.98 -1.81
C GLU A 19 -0.85 -4.16 -3.33
N ALA A 20 -1.97 -4.53 -3.98
CA ALA A 20 -2.03 -4.65 -5.43
C ALA A 20 -1.70 -3.31 -6.12
N ALA A 21 -2.35 -2.21 -5.72
CA ALA A 21 -2.10 -0.90 -6.29
C ALA A 21 -0.65 -0.45 -6.08
N PHE A 22 -0.11 -0.64 -4.87
CA PHE A 22 1.26 -0.25 -4.54
C PHE A 22 2.30 -0.99 -5.37
N VAL A 23 2.17 -2.32 -5.49
CA VAL A 23 3.07 -3.12 -6.34
C VAL A 23 2.97 -2.69 -7.79
N SER A 24 1.76 -2.49 -8.32
CA SER A 24 1.57 -2.05 -9.71
C SER A 24 2.24 -0.70 -9.98
N ILE A 25 2.10 0.25 -9.04
CA ILE A 25 2.68 1.59 -9.16
C ILE A 25 4.20 1.53 -9.05
N HIS A 26 4.73 0.79 -8.09
CA HIS A 26 6.17 0.63 -7.91
C HIS A 26 6.83 0.02 -9.14
N GLU A 27 6.28 -1.08 -9.65
CA GLU A 27 6.82 -1.78 -10.82
C GLU A 27 6.67 -0.94 -12.09
N GLY A 28 5.53 -0.27 -12.28
CA GLY A 28 5.31 0.63 -13.41
C GLY A 28 6.26 1.84 -13.39
N PHE A 29 6.50 2.42 -12.22
CA PHE A 29 7.50 3.48 -12.05
C PHE A 29 8.90 2.98 -12.40
N ARG A 30 9.30 1.81 -11.89
CA ARG A 30 10.60 1.21 -12.23
C ARG A 30 10.77 0.95 -13.72
N MET A 31 9.75 0.41 -14.39
CA MET A 31 9.78 0.22 -15.86
C MET A 31 9.86 1.56 -16.61
N THR A 32 9.29 2.62 -16.04
CA THR A 32 9.39 3.95 -16.64
C THR A 32 10.81 4.48 -16.49
N THR A 33 11.43 4.39 -15.31
CA THR A 33 12.71 5.04 -15.00
C THR A 33 13.96 4.20 -15.27
N ASP A 34 13.82 2.88 -15.44
CA ASP A 34 14.94 1.95 -15.65
C ASP A 34 14.70 1.16 -16.95
N GLU A 35 15.43 1.54 -18.00
CA GLU A 35 15.29 0.94 -19.33
C GLU A 35 15.74 -0.52 -19.37
N ALA A 36 16.82 -0.88 -18.67
CA ALA A 36 17.28 -2.27 -18.59
C ALA A 36 16.24 -3.14 -17.88
N TYR A 37 15.58 -2.61 -16.85
CA TYR A 37 14.48 -3.30 -16.18
C TYR A 37 13.25 -3.47 -17.09
N ARG A 38 12.89 -2.43 -17.86
CA ARG A 38 11.79 -2.49 -18.84
C ARG A 38 12.05 -3.54 -19.92
N GLU A 39 13.26 -3.58 -20.47
CA GLU A 39 13.65 -4.57 -21.49
C GLU A 39 13.61 -6.00 -20.92
N ALA A 40 14.16 -6.21 -19.73
CA ALA A 40 14.18 -7.51 -19.07
C ALA A 40 12.78 -8.05 -18.74
N THR A 41 11.83 -7.15 -18.48
CA THR A 41 10.43 -7.50 -18.14
C THR A 41 9.48 -7.46 -19.34
N GLY A 42 9.94 -7.00 -20.51
CA GLY A 42 9.08 -6.77 -21.67
C GLY A 42 7.97 -5.73 -21.42
N GLY A 43 8.14 -4.85 -20.42
CA GLY A 43 7.12 -3.88 -20.01
C GLY A 43 5.91 -4.48 -19.29
N MET A 44 6.01 -5.72 -18.79
CA MET A 44 4.92 -6.43 -18.11
C MET A 44 5.28 -6.73 -16.66
N ILE A 45 4.29 -6.63 -15.76
CA ILE A 45 4.48 -6.97 -14.34
C ILE A 45 4.27 -8.48 -14.18
N ASP A 46 5.31 -9.18 -13.74
CA ASP A 46 5.24 -10.61 -13.37
C ASP A 46 4.30 -10.81 -12.18
N GLU A 47 3.42 -11.81 -12.24
CA GLU A 47 2.53 -12.18 -11.15
C GLU A 47 3.27 -12.39 -9.83
N GLN A 48 4.48 -12.96 -9.87
CA GLN A 48 5.33 -13.19 -8.69
C GLN A 48 5.63 -11.90 -7.92
N LYS A 49 5.57 -10.72 -8.55
CA LYS A 49 5.77 -9.43 -7.87
C LYS A 49 4.70 -9.16 -6.83
N TYR A 50 3.46 -9.57 -7.06
CA TYR A 50 2.36 -9.40 -6.11
C TYR A 50 2.49 -10.29 -4.86
N TRP A 51 3.39 -11.28 -4.89
CA TRP A 51 3.71 -12.13 -3.74
C TRP A 51 4.81 -11.51 -2.87
N THR A 52 5.44 -10.42 -3.33
CA THR A 52 6.48 -9.73 -2.57
C THR A 52 5.83 -8.99 -1.41
N ALA A 53 6.27 -9.27 -0.19
CA ALA A 53 5.79 -8.56 0.98
C ALA A 53 6.01 -7.05 0.82
N THR A 54 4.96 -6.25 1.02
CA THR A 54 5.00 -4.78 0.93
C THR A 54 6.16 -4.19 1.73
N ALA A 55 6.43 -4.72 2.93
CA ALA A 55 7.57 -4.32 3.76
C ALA A 55 8.93 -4.41 3.05
N ASN A 56 9.13 -5.40 2.18
CA ASN A 56 10.38 -5.55 1.43
C ASN A 56 10.52 -4.46 0.36
N VAL A 57 9.41 -4.08 -0.29
CA VAL A 57 9.39 -2.98 -1.26
C VAL A 57 9.67 -1.65 -0.56
N VAL A 58 9.01 -1.40 0.59
CA VAL A 58 9.25 -0.20 1.41
C VAL A 58 10.72 -0.12 1.85
N LYS A 59 11.28 -1.22 2.37
CA LYS A 59 12.69 -1.28 2.76
C LYS A 59 13.64 -0.99 1.60
N ALA A 60 13.33 -1.50 0.40
CA ALA A 60 14.13 -1.25 -0.79
C ALA A 60 14.08 0.21 -1.23
N LEU A 61 12.91 0.85 -1.16
CA LEU A 61 12.74 2.28 -1.45
C LEU A 61 13.47 3.15 -0.42
N SER A 62 13.35 2.82 0.87
CA SER A 62 14.02 3.51 1.97
C SER A 62 15.53 3.46 1.83
N GLY A 63 16.10 2.28 1.58
CA GLY A 63 17.54 2.11 1.37
C GLY A 63 18.11 2.89 0.17
N ARG A 64 17.25 3.39 -0.73
CA ARG A 64 17.62 4.21 -1.90
C ARG A 64 17.24 5.68 -1.75
N GLY A 65 16.62 6.09 -0.63
CA GLY A 65 16.09 7.44 -0.45
C GLY A 65 14.95 7.79 -1.43
N GLN A 66 14.21 6.78 -1.90
CA GLN A 66 13.13 6.92 -2.88
C GLN A 66 11.73 6.97 -2.24
N ILE A 67 11.67 6.97 -0.92
CA ILE A 67 10.45 7.13 -0.13
C ILE A 67 10.71 8.14 0.98
N ALA A 68 9.64 8.83 1.36
CA ALA A 68 9.59 9.81 2.42
C ALA A 68 9.77 9.14 3.76
N ALA A 69 10.32 9.86 4.74
CA ALA A 69 10.28 9.39 6.11
C ALA A 69 8.83 9.27 6.62
N ASP A 70 7.96 10.26 6.38
CA ASP A 70 6.58 10.26 6.87
C ASP A 70 5.72 9.18 6.20
N LEU A 71 5.87 8.99 4.88
CA LEU A 71 5.17 7.94 4.16
C LEU A 71 5.70 6.55 4.49
N GLU A 72 7.01 6.38 4.65
CA GLU A 72 7.61 5.14 5.15
C GLU A 72 7.02 4.76 6.50
N ASP A 73 6.97 5.71 7.44
CA ASP A 73 6.40 5.51 8.78
C ASP A 73 4.92 5.13 8.70
N ARG A 74 4.15 5.78 7.82
CA ARG A 74 2.74 5.43 7.59
C ARG A 74 2.58 4.03 7.03
N PHE A 75 3.40 3.62 6.05
CA PHE A 75 3.36 2.27 5.49
C PHE A 75 3.74 1.22 6.53
N ASN A 76 4.82 1.44 7.27
CA ASN A 76 5.25 0.54 8.33
C ASN A 76 4.18 0.41 9.42
N THR A 77 3.55 1.52 9.81
CA THR A 77 2.44 1.53 10.78
C THR A 77 1.23 0.76 10.25
N LEU A 78 0.87 0.94 8.98
CA LEU A 78 -0.23 0.22 8.35
C LEU A 78 0.04 -1.29 8.31
N ILE A 79 1.23 -1.69 7.85
CA ILE A 79 1.66 -3.09 7.79
C ILE A 79 1.61 -3.72 9.18
N GLU A 80 2.13 -3.03 10.19
CA GLU A 80 2.18 -3.54 11.55
C GLU A 80 0.79 -3.69 12.16
N ARG A 81 -0.09 -2.69 12.01
CA ARG A 81 -1.48 -2.76 12.50
C ARG A 81 -2.31 -3.81 11.75
N ARG A 82 -2.06 -4.01 10.46
CA ARG A 82 -2.66 -5.12 9.70
C ARG A 82 -2.18 -6.47 10.21
N ASN A 83 -0.88 -6.63 10.48
CA ASN A 83 -0.35 -7.87 11.03
C ASN A 83 -0.87 -8.13 12.45
N GLU A 84 -1.04 -7.07 13.23
CA GLU A 84 -1.70 -7.16 14.53
C GLU A 84 -3.11 -7.69 14.36
N LEU A 85 -3.93 -7.04 13.53
CA LEU A 85 -5.30 -7.44 13.26
C LEU A 85 -5.43 -8.90 12.77
N MET A 86 -4.57 -9.32 11.85
CA MET A 86 -4.72 -10.58 11.12
C MET A 86 -4.05 -11.77 11.80
N HIS A 87 -2.92 -11.54 12.46
CA HIS A 87 -2.06 -12.63 12.91
C HIS A 87 -1.89 -12.67 14.43
N ARG A 88 -1.95 -11.53 15.11
CA ARG A 88 -1.59 -11.45 16.54
C ARG A 88 -2.72 -11.08 17.47
N TRP A 89 -3.79 -10.47 16.98
CA TRP A 89 -4.92 -10.02 17.77
C TRP A 89 -5.43 -11.12 18.70
N PHE A 90 -5.69 -12.30 18.14
CA PHE A 90 -6.19 -13.45 18.89
C PHE A 90 -5.19 -13.91 19.97
N MET A 91 -3.89 -13.82 19.71
CA MET A 91 -2.86 -14.22 20.68
C MET A 91 -2.77 -13.23 21.85
N HIS A 92 -2.97 -11.94 21.60
CA HIS A 92 -2.85 -10.90 22.61
C HIS A 92 -4.14 -10.67 23.40
N HIS A 93 -5.30 -10.82 22.75
CA HIS A 93 -6.60 -10.44 23.31
C HIS A 93 -7.59 -11.60 23.44
N GLY A 94 -7.28 -12.76 22.85
CA GLY A 94 -8.24 -13.86 22.70
C GLY A 94 -9.38 -13.51 21.72
N TRP A 95 -10.42 -14.33 21.72
CA TRP A 95 -11.68 -14.03 21.06
C TRP A 95 -12.83 -14.13 22.07
N PRO A 96 -13.77 -13.17 22.09
CA PRO A 96 -14.91 -13.24 23.01
C PRO A 96 -15.71 -14.53 22.82
N SER A 97 -16.06 -15.19 23.92
CA SER A 97 -16.86 -16.42 23.91
C SER A 97 -18.23 -16.19 23.25
N PRO A 98 -18.72 -17.08 22.38
CA PRO A 98 -20.03 -16.94 21.75
C PRO A 98 -21.18 -16.77 22.74
N ASP A 99 -21.09 -17.43 23.89
CA ASP A 99 -22.21 -17.59 24.83
C ASP A 99 -22.31 -16.46 25.87
N THR A 100 -21.26 -15.67 26.05
CA THR A 100 -21.18 -14.65 27.11
C THR A 100 -20.69 -13.29 26.62
N ASN A 101 -20.55 -13.09 25.31
CA ASN A 101 -20.09 -11.83 24.76
C ASN A 101 -21.19 -10.75 24.75
N SER A 102 -20.73 -9.52 24.70
CA SER A 102 -21.50 -8.32 24.39
C SER A 102 -20.91 -7.64 23.15
N ALA A 103 -21.64 -6.67 22.60
CA ALA A 103 -21.12 -5.86 21.50
C ALA A 103 -19.85 -5.07 21.89
N ALA A 104 -19.72 -4.68 23.16
CA ALA A 104 -18.59 -3.91 23.67
C ALA A 104 -17.28 -4.71 23.64
N ASP A 105 -17.34 -6.04 23.81
CA ASP A 105 -16.16 -6.91 23.79
C ASP A 105 -15.49 -6.98 22.41
N TYR A 106 -16.23 -6.64 21.36
CA TYR A 106 -15.71 -6.56 19.99
C TYR A 106 -15.28 -5.15 19.58
N ALA A 107 -15.57 -4.12 20.38
CA ALA A 107 -15.29 -2.74 20.00
C ALA A 107 -13.79 -2.51 19.68
N PRO A 108 -12.82 -3.03 20.45
CA PRO A 108 -11.40 -2.82 20.16
C PRO A 108 -10.94 -3.41 18.82
N VAL A 109 -11.40 -4.64 18.48
CA VAL A 109 -11.02 -5.26 17.19
C VAL A 109 -11.68 -4.56 16.01
N VAL A 110 -12.90 -4.06 16.20
CA VAL A 110 -13.62 -3.27 15.20
C VAL A 110 -12.89 -1.95 14.96
N GLU A 111 -12.45 -1.26 16.03
CA GLU A 111 -11.71 -0.01 15.92
C GLU A 111 -10.39 -0.20 15.15
N LEU A 112 -9.62 -1.25 15.47
CA LEU A 112 -8.41 -1.58 14.74
C LEU A 112 -8.71 -1.89 13.26
N ALA A 113 -9.74 -2.69 12.99
CA ALA A 113 -10.14 -3.01 11.62
C ALA A 113 -10.56 -1.78 10.82
N GLU A 114 -11.35 -0.88 11.41
CA GLU A 114 -11.79 0.35 10.76
C GLU A 114 -10.63 1.33 10.54
N TRP A 115 -9.65 1.39 11.47
CA TRP A 115 -8.41 2.13 11.26
C TRP A 115 -7.64 1.58 10.06
N VAL A 116 -7.38 0.26 10.03
CA VAL A 116 -6.63 -0.39 8.93
C VAL A 116 -7.32 -0.15 7.60
N ARG A 117 -8.65 -0.33 7.56
CA ARG A 117 -9.46 -0.08 6.36
C ARG A 117 -9.34 1.38 5.89
N THR A 118 -9.46 2.33 6.81
CA THR A 118 -9.46 3.75 6.47
C THR A 118 -8.10 4.18 5.94
N GLU A 119 -7.04 3.80 6.63
CA GLU A 119 -5.67 4.15 6.25
C GLU A 119 -5.29 3.52 4.90
N ALA A 120 -5.58 2.23 4.70
CA ALA A 120 -5.34 1.55 3.43
C ALA A 120 -6.08 2.21 2.26
N ASN A 121 -7.35 2.59 2.45
CA ASN A 121 -8.12 3.30 1.42
C ASN A 121 -7.57 4.69 1.14
N MET A 122 -7.17 5.43 2.17
CA MET A 122 -6.59 6.77 2.01
C MET A 122 -5.29 6.71 1.21
N ILE A 123 -4.38 5.81 1.58
CA ILE A 123 -3.11 5.61 0.88
C ILE A 123 -3.35 5.13 -0.55
N THR A 124 -4.26 4.17 -0.76
CA THR A 124 -4.60 3.69 -2.11
C THR A 124 -5.11 4.83 -2.99
N ARG A 125 -6.03 5.65 -2.48
CA ARG A 125 -6.57 6.80 -3.23
C ARG A 125 -5.51 7.84 -3.52
N MET A 126 -4.62 8.10 -2.56
CA MET A 126 -3.48 8.98 -2.74
C MET A 126 -2.63 8.49 -3.92
N MET A 127 -2.11 7.26 -3.85
CA MET A 127 -1.23 6.72 -4.89
C MET A 127 -1.93 6.58 -6.26
N ALA A 128 -3.16 6.06 -6.29
CA ALA A 128 -3.93 5.90 -7.53
C ALA A 128 -4.35 7.24 -8.14
N GLY A 129 -4.75 8.20 -7.32
CA GLY A 129 -5.09 9.56 -7.75
C GLY A 129 -3.90 10.25 -8.42
N TYR A 130 -2.69 10.08 -7.88
CA TYR A 130 -1.47 10.62 -8.49
C TYR A 130 -1.13 9.96 -9.82
N MET A 131 -1.27 8.63 -9.93
CA MET A 131 -1.09 7.95 -11.21
C MET A 131 -2.07 8.48 -12.26
N VAL A 132 -3.34 8.65 -11.92
CA VAL A 132 -4.33 9.18 -12.87
C VAL A 132 -4.05 10.64 -13.25
N GLN A 133 -3.56 11.45 -12.31
CA GLN A 133 -3.27 12.86 -12.54
C GLN A 133 -1.97 13.10 -13.34
N HIS A 134 -0.99 12.20 -13.23
CA HIS A 134 0.35 12.44 -13.77
C HIS A 134 0.81 11.42 -14.82
N ALA A 135 0.13 10.28 -14.94
CA ALA A 135 0.34 9.39 -16.08
C ALA A 135 -0.31 9.98 -17.33
N HIS A 136 0.45 10.83 -18.04
CA HIS A 136 0.10 11.35 -19.35
C HIS A 136 0.85 10.54 -20.42
N PRO A 137 0.31 9.42 -20.90
CA PRO A 137 0.97 8.59 -21.91
C PRO A 137 1.33 9.39 -23.17
N ASP A 138 0.46 10.33 -23.58
CA ASP A 138 0.70 11.22 -24.73
C ASP A 138 1.87 12.21 -24.54
N ALA A 139 2.30 12.45 -23.29
CA ALA A 139 3.48 13.25 -22.98
C ALA A 139 4.76 12.40 -22.99
N ALA A 140 4.67 11.14 -22.54
CA ALA A 140 5.77 10.17 -22.62
C ALA A 140 6.17 9.84 -24.06
N GLU A 141 5.22 9.86 -25.00
CA GLU A 141 5.50 9.66 -26.43
C GLU A 141 6.26 10.82 -27.09
N LYS A 142 6.18 12.03 -26.52
CA LYS A 142 6.79 13.24 -27.11
C LYS A 142 8.21 13.48 -26.63
N ASP A 143 8.49 13.21 -25.35
CA ASP A 143 9.81 13.30 -24.76
C ASP A 143 9.90 12.39 -23.53
N ILE A 144 10.40 11.18 -23.75
CA ILE A 144 10.41 10.13 -22.73
C ILE A 144 11.36 10.44 -21.57
N GLU A 145 12.44 11.19 -21.81
CA GLU A 145 13.41 11.55 -20.78
C GLU A 145 12.89 12.68 -19.89
N ALA A 146 12.30 13.71 -20.48
CA ALA A 146 11.63 14.75 -19.71
C ALA A 146 10.46 14.17 -18.89
N TYR A 147 9.72 13.22 -19.45
CA TYR A 147 8.65 12.52 -18.74
C TYR A 147 9.19 11.64 -17.59
N ARG A 148 10.26 10.86 -17.82
CA ARG A 148 10.94 10.07 -16.78
C ARG A 148 11.40 10.94 -15.62
N GLN A 149 12.06 12.06 -15.91
CA GLN A 149 12.56 12.98 -14.91
C GLN A 149 11.42 13.67 -14.15
N ALA A 150 10.36 14.09 -14.84
CA ALA A 150 9.17 14.65 -14.22
C ALA A 150 8.48 13.63 -13.29
N MET A 151 8.32 12.38 -13.73
CA MET A 151 7.74 11.32 -12.89
C MET A 151 8.62 11.03 -11.67
N ALA A 152 9.94 11.02 -11.82
CA ALA A 152 10.88 10.80 -10.71
C ALA A 152 10.88 11.96 -9.70
N GLU A 153 10.88 13.20 -10.17
CA GLU A 153 10.76 14.39 -9.31
C GLU A 153 9.41 14.45 -8.61
N LEU A 154 8.34 14.01 -9.28
CA LEU A 154 6.99 14.01 -8.71
C LEU A 154 6.84 12.91 -7.67
N PHE A 155 7.38 11.72 -7.94
CA PHE A 155 7.57 10.69 -6.92
C PHE A 155 8.38 11.26 -5.76
N HIS A 156 9.51 11.93 -5.98
CA HIS A 156 10.29 12.50 -4.88
C HIS A 156 9.53 13.59 -4.07
N LYS A 157 8.81 14.50 -4.73
CA LYS A 157 8.01 15.56 -4.08
C LYS A 157 6.81 15.04 -3.29
N LEU A 158 6.24 13.91 -3.70
CA LEU A 158 5.21 13.19 -2.93
C LEU A 158 5.70 12.73 -1.57
N HIS A 159 7.01 12.64 -1.43
CA HIS A 159 7.70 12.08 -0.30
C HIS A 159 8.47 13.13 0.52
N VAL A 160 8.29 14.40 0.19
CA VAL A 160 8.92 15.53 0.88
C VAL A 160 7.88 16.64 0.85
N GLN A 161 6.87 16.58 1.73
CA GLN A 161 6.11 17.78 2.07
C GLN A 161 6.46 18.21 3.49
N GLU A 162 6.91 19.46 3.60
CA GLU A 162 7.25 20.21 4.83
C GLU A 162 6.10 20.28 5.83
#